data_AF-A0AAV5FCM6-F1
#
_entry.id   AF-A0AAV5FCM6-F1
#
_cell.length_a   1.000
_cell.length_b   1.000
_cell.length_c   1.000
_cell.angle_alpha   90.00
_cell.angle_beta   90.00
_cell.angle_gamma   90.00
#
_symmetry.space_group_name_H-M   'P 1'
#
loop_
_entity.id
_entity.type
_entity.pdbx_description
1 polymer ?
#
loop_
_entity_poly.entity_id
_entity_poly.type
_entity_poly.pdbx_seq_one_letter_code
_entity_poly.pdbx_strand_id
1 'polypeptide(L)' 'MAPFFLLQLLLLSQILLCTAIDTINSSTPLSGAQKIVSKGNKFALGFYTPPQGFSDTEQHDNIPVPDTQFYIRRSVTRST' A
#
# COMPACT_ATOMS: atom_id res chain seq x y z
N MET A 1 -32.65 -15.81 -20.87
CA MET A 1 -31.42 -15.27 -21.52
C MET A 1 -30.89 -14.02 -20.84
N ALA A 2 -31.73 -13.07 -20.40
CA ALA A 2 -31.31 -11.86 -19.66
C ALA A 2 -30.44 -12.04 -18.38
N PRO A 3 -30.65 -13.03 -17.50
CA PRO A 3 -29.92 -13.09 -16.22
C PRO A 3 -28.42 -13.42 -16.41
N PHE A 4 -28.06 -14.16 -17.46
CA PHE A 4 -26.67 -14.45 -17.79
C PHE A 4 -25.92 -13.19 -18.24
N PHE A 5 -26.56 -12.33 -19.04
CA PHE A 5 -25.97 -11.06 -19.47
C PHE A 5 -25.73 -10.09 -18.31
N LEU A 6 -26.65 -10.04 -17.34
CA LEU A 6 -26.48 -9.22 -16.13
C LEU A 6 -25.34 -9.71 -15.26
N LEU A 7 -25.22 -11.04 -15.09
CA LEU A 7 -24.11 -11.64 -14.35
C LEU A 7 -22.77 -11.38 -15.05
N GLN A 8 -22.73 -11.49 -16.37
CA GLN A 8 -21.55 -11.18 -17.18
C GLN A 8 -21.13 -9.71 -17.01
N LEU A 9 -22.08 -8.78 -17.10
CA LEU A 9 -21.83 -7.34 -16.93
C LEU A 9 -21.33 -7.01 -15.52
N LEU A 10 -21.89 -7.65 -14.49
CA LEU A 10 -21.43 -7.52 -13.12
C LEU A 10 -20.00 -8.02 -12.96
N LEU A 11 -19.63 -9.17 -13.55
CA LEU A 11 -18.24 -9.64 -13.51
C LEU A 11 -17.27 -8.68 -14.19
N LEU A 12 -17.65 -8.12 -15.34
CA LEU A 12 -16.81 -7.17 -16.07
C LEU A 12 -16.61 -5.85 -15.29
N SER A 13 -17.63 -5.37 -14.57
CA SER A 13 -17.48 -4.16 -13.75
C SER A 13 -16.47 -4.35 -12.61
N GLN A 14 -16.46 -5.53 -11.97
CA GLN A 14 -15.50 -5.83 -10.91
C GLN A 14 -14.05 -5.80 -11.42
N ILE A 15 -13.82 -6.25 -12.66
CA ILE A 15 -12.48 -6.26 -13.28
C ILE A 15 -12.01 -4.83 -13.57
N LEU A 16 -12.91 -3.94 -14.02
CA LEU A 16 -12.60 -2.52 -14.22
C LEU A 16 -12.24 -1.80 -12.92
N LEU A 17 -12.95 -2.13 -11.83
CA LEU A 17 -12.72 -1.58 -10.49
C LEU A 17 -11.44 -2.12 -9.84
N CYS A 18 -10.94 -3.30 -10.26
CA CYS A 18 -9.79 -3.97 -9.64
C CYS A 18 -8.43 -3.48 -10.18
N THR A 19 -8.37 -2.33 -10.85
CA THR A 19 -7.10 -1.74 -11.28
C THR A 19 -6.33 -1.24 -10.05
N ALA A 20 -5.21 -1.90 -9.76
CA ALA A 20 -4.34 -1.48 -8.66
C ALA A 20 -3.73 -0.10 -8.99
N ILE A 21 -4.18 0.93 -8.28
CA ILE A 21 -3.61 2.27 -8.35
C ILE A 21 -2.33 2.24 -7.52
N ASP A 22 -1.19 2.20 -8.20
CA ASP A 22 0.15 2.22 -7.61
C ASP A 22 0.85 3.58 -7.75
N THR A 23 0.10 4.62 -8.14
CA THR A 23 0.59 5.98 -8.35
C THR A 23 -0.02 6.92 -7.30
N ILE A 24 0.84 7.70 -6.63
CA ILE A 24 0.43 8.79 -5.74
C ILE A 24 0.56 10.09 -6.52
N ASN A 25 -0.44 10.95 -6.42
CA ASN A 25 -0.40 12.30 -6.98
C ASN A 25 -0.87 13.31 -5.92
N SER A 26 -0.68 14.60 -6.20
CA SER A 26 -1.03 15.65 -5.24
C SER A 26 -2.52 15.73 -4.91
N SER A 27 -3.41 15.23 -5.77
CA SER A 27 -4.87 15.22 -5.52
C SER A 27 -5.34 14.00 -4.74
N THR A 28 -4.53 12.95 -4.66
CA THR A 28 -4.82 11.71 -3.92
C THR A 28 -3.60 11.31 -3.07
N PRO A 29 -3.26 12.11 -2.05
CA PRO A 29 -2.14 11.82 -1.17
C PRO A 29 -2.41 10.58 -0.31
N LEU A 30 -1.34 9.87 0.07
CA LEU A 30 -1.42 8.75 1.00
C LEU A 30 -1.51 9.25 2.44
N SER A 31 -2.43 8.70 3.23
CA SER A 31 -2.65 9.13 4.63
C SER A 31 -3.01 8.00 5.58
N GLY A 32 -2.66 8.16 6.86
CA GLY A 32 -3.03 7.25 7.94
C GLY A 32 -2.59 5.80 7.67
N ALA A 33 -3.53 4.86 7.79
CA ALA A 33 -3.29 3.42 7.57
C ALA A 33 -3.34 2.99 6.09
N GLN A 34 -3.45 3.94 5.15
CA GLN A 34 -3.47 3.61 3.73
C GLN A 34 -2.12 3.05 3.27
N LYS A 35 -2.19 2.11 2.32
CA LYS A 35 -1.02 1.57 1.63
C LYS A 35 -1.31 1.44 0.15
N ILE A 36 -0.28 1.62 -0.66
CA ILE A 36 -0.32 1.27 -2.09
C ILE A 36 0.49 0.00 -2.31
N VAL A 37 0.05 -0.79 -3.29
CA VAL A 37 0.75 -2.01 -3.69
C VAL A 37 1.08 -1.88 -5.15
N SER A 38 2.38 -2.00 -5.48
CA SER A 38 2.84 -1.93 -6.87
C SER A 38 2.20 -3.04 -7.71
N LYS A 39 2.01 -2.79 -9.01
CA LYS A 39 1.54 -3.81 -9.96
C LYS A 39 2.27 -5.15 -9.81
N GLY A 40 1.49 -6.24 -9.76
CA GLY A 40 2.02 -7.60 -9.56
C GLY A 40 2.51 -7.87 -8.14
N ASN A 41 2.01 -7.11 -7.16
CA ASN A 41 2.24 -7.30 -5.73
C ASN A 41 3.72 -7.38 -5.36
N LYS A 42 4.59 -6.61 -6.01
CA LYS A 42 6.05 -6.67 -5.79
C LYS A 42 6.51 -5.87 -4.57
N PHE A 43 5.89 -4.72 -4.33
CA PHE A 43 6.20 -3.81 -3.23
C PHE A 43 4.91 -3.27 -2.61
N ALA A 44 4.97 -2.95 -1.32
CA ALA A 44 3.96 -2.19 -0.61
C ALA A 44 4.60 -0.94 0.01
N LEU A 45 3.97 0.22 -0.16
CA LEU A 45 4.37 1.50 0.44
C LEU A 45 3.27 1.95 1.40
N GLY A 46 3.66 2.39 2.59
CA GLY A 46 2.73 2.92 3.60
C GLY A 46 3.44 3.54 4.79
N PHE A 47 2.67 3.78 5.85
CA PHE A 47 3.13 4.33 7.12
C PHE A 47 3.16 3.25 8.21
N TYR A 48 4.07 3.39 9.17
CA TYR A 48 4.09 2.57 10.37
C TYR A 48 4.62 3.38 11.56
N THR A 49 4.20 2.99 12.76
CA THR A 49 4.75 3.50 14.02
C THR A 49 5.78 2.51 14.52
N PRO A 50 7.07 2.91 14.64
CA PRO A 50 8.09 2.04 15.19
C PRO A 50 7.83 1.79 16.69
N PRO A 51 8.30 0.65 17.23
CA PRO A 51 8.26 0.41 18.67
C PRO A 51 9.03 1.52 19.42
N GLN A 52 8.51 1.91 20.59
CA GLN A 52 9.22 2.83 21.48
C GLN A 52 10.59 2.25 21.83
N GLY A 53 11.67 2.97 21.50
CA GLY A 53 13.04 2.50 21.68
C GLY A 53 13.74 1.99 20.42
N PHE A 54 13.11 2.10 19.22
CA PHE A 54 13.85 2.04 17.96
C PHE A 54 14.67 3.33 17.78
N SER A 55 15.69 3.47 18.63
CA SER A 55 16.77 4.42 18.47
C SER A 55 17.77 3.73 17.55
N ASP A 56 17.65 3.98 16.24
CA ASP A 56 18.79 3.70 15.35
C ASP A 56 20.00 4.35 15.99
N THR A 57 20.98 3.51 16.32
CA THR A 57 22.07 3.81 17.24
C THR A 57 23.09 4.73 16.59
N GLU A 58 22.74 5.94 16.16
CA GLU A 58 23.68 7.00 15.71
C GLU A 58 23.08 8.40 15.92
N GLN A 59 22.53 8.64 17.11
CA GLN A 59 22.02 9.96 17.47
C GLN A 59 23.13 10.81 18.10
N HIS A 60 23.99 11.42 17.26
CA HIS A 60 24.95 12.45 17.69
C HIS A 60 24.26 13.78 18.05
N ASP A 61 22.97 13.96 17.76
CA ASP A 61 22.22 15.17 18.11
C ASP A 61 20.80 14.82 18.57
N ASN A 62 20.32 15.45 19.65
CA ASN A 62 19.02 15.24 20.32
C ASN A 62 17.77 15.56 19.43
N ILE A 63 17.68 15.03 18.21
CA ILE A 63 16.53 15.11 17.31
C ILE A 63 15.43 14.09 17.68
N PRO A 64 14.22 14.52 18.07
CA PRO A 64 13.11 13.60 18.32
C PRO A 64 12.82 12.71 17.10
N VAL A 65 12.80 11.39 17.29
CA VAL A 65 12.36 10.45 16.25
C VAL A 65 10.85 10.62 16.06
N PRO A 66 10.35 10.79 14.83
CA PRO A 66 8.92 10.95 14.60
C PRO A 66 8.15 9.65 14.91
N ASP A 67 6.95 9.80 15.50
CA ASP A 67 6.05 8.70 15.88
C ASP A 67 5.52 7.89 14.68
N THR A 68 5.69 8.39 13.46
CA THR A 68 5.25 7.73 12.23
C THR A 68 6.34 7.85 11.17
N GLN A 69 6.68 6.71 10.57
CA GLN A 69 7.70 6.58 9.54
C GLN A 69 7.10 5.95 8.27
N PHE A 70 7.73 6.21 7.13
CA PHE A 70 7.40 5.60 5.86
C PHE A 70 8.12 4.26 5.72
N TYR A 71 7.49 3.26 5.09
CA TYR A 71 8.15 2.01 4.74
C TYR A 71 7.87 1.59 3.30
N ILE A 72 8.85 0.94 2.67
CA ILE A 72 8.68 0.19 1.43
C ILE A 72 9.09 -1.26 1.71
N ARG A 73 8.14 -2.19 1.59
CA ARG A 73 8.39 -3.63 1.80
C ARG A 73 8.30 -4.39 0.49
N ARG A 74 9.32 -5.18 0.17
CA ARG A 74 9.26 -6.16 -0.92
C ARG A 74 8.35 -7.33 -0.53
N SER A 75 7.47 -7.72 -1.43
CA SER A 75 6.66 -8.92 -1.28
C SER A 75 7.51 -10.15 -1.57
N VAL A 76 7.43 -11.13 -0.68
CA VAL A 76 8.03 -12.45 -0.89
C VAL A 76 7.00 -13.29 -1.63
N THR A 77 7.05 -13.34 -2.95
CA THR A 77 6.31 -14.34 -3.72
C THR A 77 6.99 -15.68 -3.51
N ARG A 78 6.42 -16.53 -2.66
CA ARG A 78 6.83 -17.93 -2.56
C ARG A 78 6.46 -18.60 -3.89
N SER A 79 7.46 -18.90 -4.72
CA SER A 79 7.26 -19.70 -5.93
C SER A 79 6.88 -21.11 -5.45
N THR A 80 5.59 -21.45 -5.55
CA THR A 80 5.09 -22.83 -5.47
C THR A 80 5.11 -23.46 -6.84
#